data_AF-A0A6N7YNI0-F1
#
_entry.id   AF-A0A6N7YNI0-F1
#
_cell.length_a   1.000
_cell.length_b   1.000
_cell.length_c   1.000
_cell.angle_alpha   90.00
_cell.angle_beta   90.00
_cell.angle_gamma   90.00
#
_symmetry.space_group_name_H-M   'P 1'
#
loop_
_entity.id
_entity.type
_entity.pdbx_description
1 polymer ?
#
loop_
_entity_poly.entity_id
_entity_poly.type
_entity_poly.pdbx_seq_one_letter_code
_entity_poly.pdbx_strand_id
1 'polypeptide(L)'
;MTAIETPGRVPGVLGAGGAIAIIGGALLVLLLQFVPPTNAISPLRRTISEYSLSPNKWIFNLALILIATGSAVLFVLHALRRTMPATALFAGGVWTVSLLIVAAFPKTDWAVGPSTGGTVHRIASIIGFIVLPAGVLIASGRAFPDDVGWRWVARVLSLAALGLFALILTGVVVMLSGGGPWWTFVPIGLVQRVMALVDLLAVATLAVPLLRSGA
;
A
#
# COMPACT_ATOMS: atom_id res chain seq x y z
N MET A 1 6.84 -34.59 -32.73
CA MET A 1 6.31 -34.54 -31.35
C MET A 1 6.80 -33.27 -30.69
N THR A 2 6.02 -32.20 -30.76
CA THR A 2 6.26 -30.95 -30.03
C THR A 2 5.87 -31.18 -28.58
N ALA A 3 6.84 -31.14 -27.67
CA ALA A 3 6.55 -31.16 -26.23
C ALA A 3 5.67 -29.95 -25.91
N ILE A 4 4.47 -30.21 -25.41
CA ILE A 4 3.61 -29.19 -24.83
C ILE A 4 4.30 -28.81 -23.51
N GLU A 5 5.12 -27.76 -23.52
CA GLU A 5 5.58 -27.13 -22.29
C GLU A 5 4.33 -26.75 -21.49
N THR A 6 4.13 -27.43 -20.38
CA THR A 6 3.06 -27.08 -19.45
C THR A 6 3.42 -25.69 -18.92
N PRO A 7 2.52 -24.68 -19.03
CA PRO A 7 2.76 -23.37 -18.43
C PRO A 7 3.20 -23.56 -16.98
N GLY A 8 4.37 -23.03 -16.63
CA GLY A 8 4.93 -23.25 -15.30
C GLY A 8 3.94 -22.81 -14.23
N ARG A 9 3.53 -23.71 -13.34
CA ARG A 9 2.60 -23.39 -12.23
C ARG A 9 3.23 -22.47 -11.17
N VAL A 10 4.56 -22.39 -11.14
CA VAL A 10 5.34 -21.69 -10.10
C VAL A 10 5.00 -20.19 -10.01
N PRO A 11 4.95 -19.40 -11.09
CA PRO A 11 4.58 -17.98 -11.01
C PRO A 11 3.14 -17.76 -10.54
N GLY A 12 2.22 -18.68 -10.85
CA GLY A 12 0.84 -18.64 -10.35
C GLY A 12 0.79 -18.86 -8.84
N VAL A 13 1.48 -19.88 -8.32
CA VAL A 13 1.55 -20.17 -6.88
C VAL A 13 2.22 -19.02 -6.11
N LEU A 14 3.33 -18.48 -6.62
CA LEU A 14 4.02 -17.35 -5.99
C LEU A 14 3.17 -16.07 -6.05
N GLY A 15 2.46 -15.84 -7.17
CA GLY A 15 1.50 -14.75 -7.30
C GLY A 15 0.36 -14.85 -6.30
N ALA A 16 -0.20 -16.05 -6.10
CA ALA A 16 -1.20 -16.34 -5.07
C ALA A 16 -0.64 -16.06 -3.67
N GLY A 17 0.57 -16.54 -3.38
CA GLY A 17 1.25 -16.30 -2.10
C GLY A 17 1.45 -14.81 -1.81
N GLY A 18 1.84 -14.03 -2.84
CA GLY A 18 1.95 -12.57 -2.72
C GLY A 18 0.63 -11.89 -2.38
N ALA A 19 -0.45 -12.25 -3.07
CA ALA A 19 -1.79 -11.75 -2.79
C ALA A 19 -2.29 -12.15 -1.39
N ILE A 20 -2.06 -13.40 -0.97
CA ILE A 20 -2.42 -13.90 0.36
C ILE A 20 -1.66 -13.13 1.44
N ALA A 21 -0.37 -12.84 1.25
CA ALA A 21 0.40 -12.05 2.20
C ALA A 21 -0.14 -10.62 2.35
N ILE A 22 -0.50 -9.96 1.23
CA ILE A 22 -1.13 -8.63 1.24
C ILE A 22 -2.47 -8.67 1.99
N ILE A 23 -3.33 -9.65 1.69
CA ILE A 23 -4.63 -9.83 2.36
C ILE A 23 -4.42 -10.08 3.85
N GLY A 24 -3.48 -10.97 4.22
CA GLY A 24 -3.14 -11.26 5.60
C GLY A 24 -2.71 -10.02 6.37
N GLY A 25 -1.83 -9.20 5.78
CA GLY A 25 -1.44 -7.92 6.39
C GLY A 25 -2.61 -6.94 6.51
N ALA A 26 -3.47 -6.82 5.49
CA ALA A 26 -4.67 -5.98 5.58
C ALA A 26 -5.61 -6.43 6.72
N LEU A 27 -5.80 -7.75 6.88
CA LEU A 27 -6.61 -8.32 7.96
C LEU A 27 -6.00 -8.08 9.34
N LEU A 28 -4.67 -8.12 9.48
CA LEU A 28 -3.98 -7.78 10.73
C LEU A 28 -4.15 -6.29 11.09
N VAL A 29 -4.10 -5.38 10.11
CA VAL A 29 -4.42 -3.96 10.35
C VAL A 29 -5.89 -3.80 10.76
N LEU A 30 -6.81 -4.52 10.10
CA LEU A 30 -8.23 -4.49 10.44
C LEU A 30 -8.48 -5.03 11.86
N LEU A 31 -7.82 -6.12 12.24
CA LEU A 31 -7.89 -6.72 13.58
C LEU A 31 -7.58 -5.69 14.68
N LEU A 32 -6.60 -4.82 14.45
CA LEU A 32 -6.22 -3.76 15.39
C LEU A 32 -7.36 -2.78 15.69
N GLN A 33 -8.37 -2.67 14.83
CA GLN A 33 -9.56 -1.86 15.10
C GLN A 33 -10.47 -2.45 16.19
N PHE A 34 -10.33 -3.75 16.49
CA PHE A 34 -11.25 -4.48 17.37
C PHE A 34 -10.61 -4.99 18.65
N VAL A 35 -9.27 -5.11 18.71
CA VAL A 35 -8.56 -5.59 19.90
C VAL A 35 -8.18 -4.45 20.86
N PRO A 36 -8.34 -4.62 22.19
CA PRO A 36 -7.79 -3.67 23.16
C PRO A 36 -6.25 -3.62 23.17
N PRO A 37 -5.62 -2.48 23.49
CA PRO A 37 -6.25 -1.16 23.69
C PRO A 37 -6.49 -0.39 22.37
N THR A 38 -6.16 -0.97 21.22
CA THR A 38 -6.20 -0.28 19.92
C THR A 38 -7.61 -0.03 19.38
N ASN A 39 -8.62 -0.74 19.89
CA ASN A 39 -10.04 -0.48 19.62
C ASN A 39 -10.51 0.90 20.10
N ALA A 40 -9.80 1.53 21.05
CA ALA A 40 -10.07 2.89 21.50
C ALA A 40 -9.52 3.97 20.54
N ILE A 41 -8.67 3.59 19.58
CA ILE A 41 -8.11 4.52 18.60
C ILE A 41 -9.20 4.88 17.59
N SER A 42 -9.56 6.17 17.54
CA SER A 42 -10.58 6.67 16.61
C SER A 42 -10.21 6.38 15.15
N PRO A 43 -11.02 5.59 14.41
CA PRO A 43 -10.74 5.28 13.01
C PRO A 43 -10.91 6.50 12.09
N LEU A 44 -11.66 7.52 12.54
CA LEU A 44 -11.90 8.74 11.78
C LEU A 44 -10.80 9.79 11.97
N ARG A 45 -10.28 9.92 13.20
CA ARG A 45 -9.40 11.05 13.57
C ARG A 45 -7.93 10.67 13.68
N ARG A 46 -7.60 9.42 13.98
CA ARG A 46 -6.21 8.97 14.18
C ARG A 46 -5.71 8.21 12.96
N THR A 47 -4.47 8.50 12.57
CA THR A 47 -3.77 7.83 11.46
C THR A 47 -3.74 6.32 11.67
N ILE A 48 -3.63 5.53 10.59
CA ILE A 48 -3.47 4.06 10.75
C ILE A 48 -2.18 3.75 11.53
N SER A 49 -1.12 4.52 11.30
CA SER A 49 0.13 4.35 12.02
C SER A 49 0.05 4.66 13.52
N GLU A 50 -1.10 5.14 14.04
CA GLU A 50 -1.32 5.25 15.49
C GLU A 50 -1.16 3.91 16.20
N TYR A 51 -1.48 2.80 15.53
CA TYR A 51 -1.27 1.47 16.09
C TYR A 51 0.21 1.19 16.45
N SER A 52 1.18 1.85 15.80
CA SER A 52 2.60 1.67 16.10
C SER A 52 3.02 2.24 17.46
N LEU A 53 2.18 3.05 18.10
CA LEU A 53 2.41 3.62 19.44
C LEU A 53 1.81 2.77 20.57
N SER A 54 1.07 1.71 20.21
CA SER A 54 0.39 0.84 21.18
C SER A 54 1.27 -0.34 21.61
N PRO A 55 0.92 -1.05 22.71
CA PRO A 55 1.51 -2.34 23.05
C PRO A 55 1.35 -3.40 21.93
N ASN A 56 0.33 -3.27 21.08
CA ASN A 56 0.07 -4.17 19.96
C ASN A 56 0.84 -3.78 18.68
N LYS A 57 1.84 -2.88 18.76
CA LYS A 57 2.62 -2.42 17.60
C LYS A 57 3.25 -3.55 16.78
N TRP A 58 3.55 -4.68 17.40
CA TRP A 58 4.13 -5.83 16.70
C TRP A 58 3.18 -6.41 15.64
N ILE A 59 1.85 -6.36 15.87
CA ILE A 59 0.83 -6.79 14.90
C ILE A 59 0.85 -5.85 13.69
N PHE A 60 0.92 -4.54 13.95
CA PHE A 60 1.02 -3.52 12.90
C PHE A 60 2.30 -3.71 12.08
N ASN A 61 3.45 -3.93 12.74
CA ASN A 61 4.72 -4.17 12.06
C ASN A 61 4.69 -5.46 11.22
N LEU A 62 4.15 -6.55 11.76
CA LEU A 62 3.98 -7.81 11.02
C LEU A 62 3.09 -7.61 9.78
N ALA A 63 2.00 -6.84 9.93
CA ALA A 63 1.13 -6.51 8.82
C ALA A 63 1.88 -5.78 7.69
N LEU A 64 2.67 -4.75 8.02
CA LEU A 64 3.47 -4.02 7.05
C LEU A 64 4.51 -4.91 6.37
N ILE A 65 5.16 -5.81 7.13
CA ILE A 65 6.13 -6.77 6.58
C ILE A 65 5.45 -7.74 5.61
N LEU A 66 4.28 -8.27 5.93
CA LEU A 66 3.52 -9.15 5.03
C LEU A 66 3.12 -8.44 3.75
N ILE A 67 2.61 -7.20 3.84
CA ILE A 67 2.26 -6.38 2.67
C ILE A 67 3.49 -6.08 1.83
N ALA A 68 4.62 -5.71 2.46
CA ALA A 68 5.87 -5.41 1.78
C ALA A 68 6.39 -6.63 1.03
N THR A 69 6.47 -7.78 1.70
CA THR A 69 6.90 -9.05 1.10
C THR A 69 5.98 -9.48 -0.04
N GLY A 70 4.67 -9.43 0.17
CA GLY A 70 3.70 -9.79 -0.87
C GLY A 70 3.80 -8.88 -2.10
N SER A 71 3.92 -7.57 -1.88
CA SER A 71 4.14 -6.59 -2.96
C SER A 71 5.46 -6.87 -3.71
N ALA A 72 6.55 -7.11 -2.98
CA ALA A 72 7.86 -7.40 -3.55
C ALA A 72 7.83 -8.65 -4.44
N VAL A 73 7.17 -9.72 -3.99
CA VAL A 73 6.98 -10.94 -4.79
C VAL A 73 6.28 -10.62 -6.10
N LEU A 74 5.18 -9.85 -6.08
CA LEU A 74 4.47 -9.49 -7.31
C LEU A 74 5.35 -8.69 -8.28
N PHE A 75 6.03 -7.64 -7.79
CA PHE A 75 6.91 -6.83 -8.64
C PHE A 75 8.12 -7.63 -9.18
N VAL A 76 8.73 -8.49 -8.37
CA VAL A 76 9.84 -9.36 -8.80
C VAL A 76 9.38 -10.33 -9.88
N LEU A 77 8.22 -10.98 -9.72
CA LEU A 77 7.68 -11.87 -10.76
C LEU A 77 7.43 -11.12 -12.06
N HIS A 78 6.90 -9.91 -12.00
CA HIS A 78 6.72 -9.07 -13.19
C HIS A 78 8.03 -8.64 -13.82
N ALA A 79 9.06 -8.34 -13.02
CA ALA A 79 10.41 -8.03 -13.49
C ALA A 79 11.04 -9.21 -14.24
N LEU A 80 11.00 -10.40 -13.62
CA LEU A 80 11.53 -11.65 -14.21
C LEU A 80 10.82 -12.00 -15.52
N ARG A 81 9.51 -11.76 -15.61
CA ARG A 81 8.72 -11.97 -16.83
C ARG A 81 8.76 -10.82 -17.82
N ARG A 82 9.43 -9.71 -17.49
CA ARG A 82 9.50 -8.48 -18.31
C ARG A 82 8.12 -7.94 -18.73
N THR A 83 7.14 -8.05 -17.84
CA THR A 83 5.74 -7.65 -18.09
C THR A 83 5.42 -6.25 -17.57
N MET A 84 6.42 -5.50 -17.10
CA MET A 84 6.27 -4.14 -16.59
C MET A 84 7.43 -3.24 -17.04
N PRO A 85 7.17 -1.92 -17.20
CA PRO A 85 8.24 -0.96 -17.44
C PRO A 85 9.13 -0.80 -16.20
N ALA A 86 10.41 -0.47 -16.41
CA ALA A 86 11.39 -0.30 -15.33
C ALA A 86 10.97 0.77 -14.30
N THR A 87 10.28 1.82 -14.73
CA THR A 87 9.76 2.87 -13.85
C THR A 87 8.72 2.34 -12.85
N ALA A 88 7.84 1.43 -13.27
CA ALA A 88 6.88 0.79 -12.38
C ALA A 88 7.57 -0.17 -11.40
N LEU A 89 8.59 -0.91 -11.86
CA LEU A 89 9.39 -1.78 -10.99
C LEU A 89 10.15 -0.99 -9.93
N PHE A 90 10.75 0.15 -10.32
CA PHE A 90 11.39 1.08 -9.40
C PHE A 90 10.39 1.60 -8.36
N ALA A 91 9.22 2.05 -8.79
CA ALA A 91 8.15 2.49 -7.89
C ALA A 91 7.73 1.39 -6.89
N GLY A 92 7.61 0.14 -7.36
CA GLY A 92 7.34 -1.03 -6.51
C GLY A 92 8.44 -1.33 -5.49
N GLY A 93 9.71 -1.16 -5.89
CA GLY A 93 10.85 -1.23 -4.98
C GLY A 93 10.82 -0.15 -3.91
N VAL A 94 10.59 1.11 -4.31
CA VAL A 94 10.48 2.25 -3.38
C VAL A 94 9.30 2.09 -2.43
N TRP A 95 8.15 1.61 -2.91
CA TRP A 95 6.99 1.25 -2.07
C TRP A 95 7.36 0.22 -1.00
N THR A 96 8.00 -0.86 -1.41
CA THR A 96 8.41 -1.95 -0.50
C THR A 96 9.34 -1.42 0.58
N VAL A 97 10.38 -0.67 0.19
CA VAL A 97 11.33 -0.05 1.13
C VAL A 97 10.62 0.94 2.06
N SER A 98 9.67 1.73 1.54
CA SER A 98 8.90 2.68 2.35
C SER A 98 8.11 1.97 3.46
N LEU A 99 7.46 0.84 3.17
CA LEU A 99 6.77 0.04 4.19
C LEU A 99 7.71 -0.50 5.26
N LEU A 100 8.89 -0.98 4.87
CA LEU A 100 9.90 -1.48 5.81
C LEU A 100 10.42 -0.35 6.71
N ILE A 101 10.63 0.85 6.16
CA ILE A 101 10.99 2.04 6.95
C ILE A 101 9.86 2.41 7.91
N VAL A 102 8.60 2.41 7.48
CA VAL A 102 7.44 2.69 8.33
C VAL A 102 7.32 1.68 9.48
N ALA A 103 7.65 0.41 9.25
CA ALA A 103 7.67 -0.62 10.29
C ALA A 103 8.85 -0.49 11.27
N ALA A 104 10.02 -0.07 10.78
CA ALA A 104 11.23 0.10 11.57
C ALA A 104 11.21 1.37 12.44
N PHE A 105 10.60 2.44 11.95
CA PHE A 105 10.54 3.72 12.63
C PHE A 105 9.09 4.02 13.05
N PRO A 106 8.77 4.02 14.36
CA PRO A 106 7.45 4.40 14.83
C PRO A 106 7.10 5.83 14.42
N LYS A 107 5.80 6.11 14.23
CA LYS A 107 5.33 7.49 14.00
C LYS A 107 5.71 8.40 15.18
N THR A 108 5.68 9.72 14.95
CA THR A 108 5.80 10.71 16.02
C THR A 108 4.68 10.53 17.05
N ASP A 109 5.05 10.38 18.31
CA ASP A 109 4.14 10.53 19.44
C ASP A 109 4.07 12.01 19.84
N TRP A 110 2.98 12.65 19.42
CA TRP A 110 2.77 14.07 19.68
C TRP A 110 2.49 14.39 21.16
N ALA A 111 2.24 13.40 22.02
CA ALA A 111 2.11 13.62 23.46
C ALA A 111 3.45 13.98 24.11
N VAL A 112 4.57 13.51 23.54
CA VAL A 112 5.93 13.77 24.04
C VAL A 112 6.72 14.72 23.14
N GLY A 113 6.25 14.96 21.92
CA GLY A 113 6.80 15.95 20.98
C GLY A 113 7.40 15.36 19.71
N PRO A 114 7.93 16.20 18.81
CA PRO A 114 8.55 15.77 17.55
C PRO A 114 9.73 14.81 17.76
N SER A 115 9.92 13.89 16.83
CA SER A 115 11.05 12.96 16.83
C SER A 115 11.64 12.75 15.43
N THR A 116 12.95 12.48 15.36
CA THR A 116 13.64 12.15 14.10
C THR A 116 13.05 10.90 13.47
N GLY A 117 12.84 9.83 14.25
CA GLY A 117 12.23 8.59 13.78
C GLY A 117 10.81 8.83 13.21
N GLY A 118 10.00 9.64 13.89
CA GLY A 118 8.68 9.99 13.40
C GLY A 118 8.69 10.85 12.13
N THR A 119 9.74 11.66 11.93
CA THR A 119 9.97 12.40 10.68
C THR A 119 10.31 11.45 9.54
N VAL A 120 11.21 10.49 9.77
CA VAL A 120 11.55 9.43 8.81
C VAL A 120 10.31 8.62 8.43
N HIS A 121 9.51 8.19 9.42
CA HIS A 121 8.24 7.50 9.20
C HIS A 121 7.27 8.30 8.33
N ARG A 122 7.10 9.60 8.63
CA ARG A 122 6.21 10.49 7.88
C ARG A 122 6.66 10.62 6.43
N ILE A 123 7.96 10.84 6.18
CA ILE A 123 8.51 10.96 4.82
C ILE A 123 8.30 9.66 4.04
N ALA A 124 8.63 8.51 4.63
CA ALA A 124 8.43 7.20 4.01
C ALA A 124 6.95 6.93 3.70
N SER A 125 6.04 7.31 4.60
CA SER A 125 4.60 7.17 4.37
C SER A 125 4.13 8.01 3.17
N ILE A 126 4.56 9.28 3.09
CA ILE A 126 4.23 10.17 1.98
C ILE A 126 4.75 9.60 0.66
N ILE A 127 6.01 9.17 0.62
CA ILE A 127 6.60 8.55 -0.55
C ILE A 127 5.78 7.32 -0.96
N GLY A 128 5.52 6.41 -0.03
CA GLY A 128 4.75 5.18 -0.28
C GLY A 128 3.38 5.43 -0.91
N PHE A 129 2.58 6.34 -0.30
CA PHE A 129 1.22 6.68 -0.78
C PHE A 129 1.19 7.39 -2.14
N ILE A 130 2.32 7.90 -2.64
CA ILE A 130 2.40 8.51 -3.97
C ILE A 130 2.95 7.50 -4.98
N VAL A 131 4.08 6.86 -4.65
CA VAL A 131 4.83 6.06 -5.62
C VAL A 131 4.12 4.77 -5.99
N LEU A 132 3.43 4.11 -5.05
CA LEU A 132 2.71 2.88 -5.36
C LEU A 132 1.59 3.13 -6.39
N PRO A 133 0.60 4.02 -6.13
CA PRO A 133 -0.48 4.18 -7.09
C PRO A 133 0.02 4.76 -8.42
N ALA A 134 1.03 5.64 -8.42
CA ALA A 134 1.68 6.07 -9.66
C ALA A 134 2.32 4.90 -10.43
N GLY A 135 3.03 4.03 -9.71
CA GLY A 135 3.67 2.83 -10.27
C GLY A 135 2.67 1.85 -10.88
N VAL A 136 1.57 1.56 -10.19
CA VAL A 136 0.49 0.68 -10.69
C VAL A 136 -0.22 1.33 -11.89
N LEU A 137 -0.47 2.64 -11.86
CA LEU A 137 -1.05 3.37 -12.99
C LEU A 137 -0.18 3.25 -14.25
N ILE A 138 1.14 3.44 -14.11
CA ILE A 138 2.13 3.27 -15.17
C ILE A 138 2.19 1.81 -15.65
N ALA A 139 2.11 0.84 -14.74
CA ALA A 139 2.15 -0.58 -15.06
C ALA A 139 0.90 -1.07 -15.81
N SER A 140 -0.27 -0.47 -15.55
CA SER A 140 -1.59 -0.98 -15.96
C SER A 140 -1.68 -1.39 -17.44
N GLY A 141 -1.09 -0.62 -18.36
CA GLY A 141 -1.12 -0.95 -19.79
C GLY A 141 -0.35 -2.21 -20.14
N ARG A 142 0.82 -2.43 -19.53
CA ARG A 142 1.69 -3.59 -19.80
C ARG A 142 1.33 -4.82 -18.96
N ALA A 143 0.83 -4.61 -17.75
CA ALA A 143 0.38 -5.70 -16.89
C ALA A 143 -0.91 -6.36 -17.42
N PHE A 144 -1.74 -5.60 -18.15
CA PHE A 144 -3.02 -6.05 -18.68
C PHE A 144 -3.16 -5.65 -20.16
N PRO A 145 -2.38 -6.24 -21.09
CA PRO A 145 -2.39 -5.86 -22.51
C PRO A 145 -3.74 -6.13 -23.21
N ASP A 146 -4.37 -7.26 -22.88
CA ASP A 146 -5.61 -7.71 -23.53
C ASP A 146 -6.83 -7.69 -22.58
N ASP A 147 -6.63 -7.37 -21.31
CA ASP A 147 -7.71 -7.30 -20.31
C ASP A 147 -8.08 -5.86 -19.97
N VAL A 148 -9.03 -5.33 -20.72
CA VAL A 148 -9.53 -3.96 -20.54
C VAL A 148 -10.17 -3.77 -19.16
N GLY A 149 -10.86 -4.79 -18.62
CA GLY A 149 -11.54 -4.71 -17.34
C GLY A 149 -10.56 -4.51 -16.18
N TRP A 150 -9.58 -5.40 -16.05
CA TRP A 150 -8.58 -5.30 -14.98
C TRP A 150 -7.64 -4.10 -15.15
N ARG A 151 -7.34 -3.71 -16.40
CA ARG A 151 -6.64 -2.46 -16.67
C ARG A 151 -7.41 -1.26 -16.09
N TRP A 152 -8.72 -1.19 -16.31
CA TRP A 152 -9.55 -0.11 -15.75
C TRP A 152 -9.62 -0.15 -14.24
N VAL A 153 -9.79 -1.33 -13.63
CA VAL A 153 -9.80 -1.48 -12.17
C VAL A 153 -8.49 -0.96 -11.57
N ALA A 154 -7.34 -1.39 -12.08
CA ALA A 154 -6.03 -0.92 -11.60
C ALA A 154 -5.90 0.60 -11.71
N ARG A 155 -6.31 1.19 -12.84
CA ARG A 155 -6.27 2.65 -13.05
C ARG A 155 -7.16 3.41 -12.08
N VAL A 156 -8.41 2.98 -11.92
CA VAL A 156 -9.38 3.64 -11.04
C VAL A 156 -8.91 3.60 -9.60
N LEU A 157 -8.42 2.45 -9.12
CA LEU A 157 -7.89 2.32 -7.77
C LEU A 157 -6.67 3.23 -7.55
N SER A 158 -5.74 3.27 -8.50
CA SER A 158 -4.58 4.18 -8.43
C SER A 158 -4.97 5.65 -8.43
N LEU A 159 -5.90 6.06 -9.30
CA LEU A 159 -6.40 7.44 -9.34
C LEU A 159 -7.17 7.81 -8.08
N ALA A 160 -7.96 6.88 -7.52
CA ALA A 160 -8.66 7.08 -6.26
C ALA A 160 -7.67 7.27 -5.09
N ALA A 161 -6.61 6.47 -5.01
CA ALA A 161 -5.55 6.63 -4.01
C ALA A 161 -4.88 8.01 -4.11
N LEU A 162 -4.48 8.41 -5.32
CA LEU A 162 -3.88 9.73 -5.57
C LEU A 162 -4.86 10.88 -5.26
N GLY A 163 -6.15 10.71 -5.56
CA GLY A 163 -7.19 11.68 -5.23
C GLY A 163 -7.39 11.84 -3.71
N LEU A 164 -7.38 10.73 -2.96
CA LEU A 164 -7.45 10.75 -1.49
C LEU A 164 -6.19 11.39 -0.89
N PHE A 165 -5.02 11.17 -1.48
CA PHE A 165 -3.80 11.87 -1.09
C PHE A 165 -3.90 13.38 -1.37
N ALA A 166 -4.41 13.76 -2.55
CA ALA A 166 -4.64 15.16 -2.92
C ALA A 166 -5.65 15.86 -2.00
N LEU A 167 -6.64 15.14 -1.46
CA LEU A 167 -7.55 15.66 -0.43
C LEU A 167 -6.79 16.08 0.84
N ILE A 168 -5.82 15.28 1.29
CA ILE A 168 -4.96 15.65 2.43
C ILE A 168 -4.14 16.90 2.10
N LEU A 169 -3.54 16.96 0.91
CA LEU A 169 -2.78 18.13 0.46
C LEU A 169 -3.65 19.38 0.39
N THR A 170 -4.90 19.25 -0.06
CA THR A 170 -5.86 20.36 -0.09
C THR A 170 -6.08 20.91 1.32
N GLY A 171 -6.23 20.04 2.32
CA GLY A 171 -6.29 20.46 3.72
C GLY A 171 -5.04 21.24 4.16
N VAL A 172 -3.85 20.77 3.80
CA VAL A 172 -2.59 21.47 4.09
C VAL A 172 -2.56 22.85 3.41
N VAL A 173 -2.95 22.96 2.14
CA VAL A 173 -3.01 24.25 1.41
C VAL A 173 -4.01 25.21 2.06
N VAL A 174 -5.18 24.73 2.49
CA VAL A 174 -6.16 25.54 3.23
C VAL A 174 -5.56 26.09 4.52
N MET A 175 -4.84 25.26 5.28
CA MET A 175 -4.16 25.73 6.49
C MET A 175 -3.07 26.78 6.16
N LEU A 176 -2.26 26.55 5.13
CA LEU A 176 -1.19 27.47 4.74
C LEU A 176 -1.71 28.80 4.14
N SER A 177 -2.94 28.83 3.65
CA SER A 177 -3.61 30.03 3.12
C SER A 177 -4.39 30.83 4.18
N GLY A 178 -4.20 30.50 5.47
CA GLY A 178 -4.83 31.22 6.59
C GLY A 178 -6.07 30.54 7.17
N GLY A 179 -6.42 29.35 6.70
CA GLY A 179 -7.45 28.51 7.31
C GLY A 179 -7.00 27.87 8.63
N GLY A 180 -7.93 27.17 9.29
CA GLY A 180 -7.66 26.43 10.52
C GLY A 180 -6.70 25.23 10.32
N PRO A 181 -6.24 24.60 11.41
CA PRO A 181 -5.32 23.47 11.31
C PRO A 181 -5.97 22.27 10.61
N TRP A 182 -5.35 21.78 9.54
CA TRP A 182 -6.01 20.83 8.61
C TRP A 182 -6.48 19.52 9.25
N TRP A 183 -5.79 19.05 10.28
CA TRP A 183 -6.15 17.84 11.04
C TRP A 183 -7.43 17.99 11.87
N THR A 184 -8.00 19.20 11.95
CA THR A 184 -9.25 19.46 12.68
C THR A 184 -10.49 19.16 11.83
N PHE A 185 -10.41 19.36 10.51
CA PHE A 185 -11.55 19.20 9.59
C PHE A 185 -11.37 18.08 8.57
N VAL A 186 -10.13 17.67 8.25
CA VAL A 186 -9.91 16.46 7.44
C VAL A 186 -10.02 15.24 8.36
N PRO A 187 -10.91 14.26 8.08
CA PRO A 187 -10.98 13.01 8.84
C PRO A 187 -9.82 12.09 8.43
N ILE A 188 -8.59 12.50 8.80
CA ILE A 188 -7.33 11.90 8.35
C ILE A 188 -7.29 10.38 8.57
N GLY A 189 -7.87 9.89 9.67
CA GLY A 189 -7.89 8.47 9.97
C GLY A 189 -8.70 7.68 8.94
N LEU A 190 -9.86 8.21 8.53
CA LEU A 190 -10.71 7.58 7.52
C LEU A 190 -10.04 7.66 6.15
N VAL A 191 -9.56 8.85 5.78
CA VAL A 191 -8.90 9.08 4.48
C VAL A 191 -7.72 8.16 4.31
N GLN A 192 -6.85 8.01 5.33
CA GLN A 192 -5.74 7.07 5.26
C GLN A 192 -6.19 5.62 5.15
N ARG A 193 -7.23 5.19 5.88
CA ARG A 193 -7.75 3.80 5.81
C ARG A 193 -8.30 3.46 4.44
N VAL A 194 -9.10 4.36 3.87
CA VAL A 194 -9.62 4.17 2.51
C VAL A 194 -8.49 4.21 1.50
N MET A 195 -7.55 5.16 1.61
CA MET A 195 -6.38 5.29 0.74
C MET A 195 -5.51 4.02 0.77
N ALA A 196 -5.18 3.53 1.97
CA ALA A 196 -4.44 2.28 2.13
C ALA A 196 -5.21 1.10 1.52
N LEU A 197 -6.51 0.98 1.77
CA LEU A 197 -7.32 -0.09 1.18
C LEU A 197 -7.28 -0.06 -0.36
N VAL A 198 -7.48 1.10 -0.99
CA VAL A 198 -7.44 1.20 -2.45
C VAL A 198 -6.05 0.92 -3.02
N ASP A 199 -4.98 1.32 -2.31
CA ASP A 199 -3.60 0.98 -2.66
C ASP A 199 -3.33 -0.53 -2.60
N LEU A 200 -3.77 -1.19 -1.52
CA LEU A 200 -3.63 -2.64 -1.36
C LEU A 200 -4.42 -3.40 -2.43
N LEU A 201 -5.62 -2.93 -2.77
CA LEU A 201 -6.38 -3.49 -3.88
C LEU A 201 -5.67 -3.25 -5.23
N ALA A 202 -5.12 -2.05 -5.45
CA ALA A 202 -4.40 -1.71 -6.67
C ALA A 202 -3.21 -2.63 -6.90
N VAL A 203 -2.34 -2.81 -5.89
CA VAL A 203 -1.19 -3.72 -6.02
C VAL A 203 -1.62 -5.19 -6.12
N ALA A 204 -2.70 -5.60 -5.45
CA ALA A 204 -3.22 -6.96 -5.55
C ALA A 204 -3.73 -7.31 -6.96
N THR A 205 -4.17 -6.32 -7.76
CA THR A 205 -4.55 -6.57 -9.17
C THR A 205 -3.40 -7.20 -9.97
N LEU A 206 -2.15 -6.92 -9.61
CA LEU A 206 -0.96 -7.44 -10.30
C LEU A 206 -0.83 -8.97 -10.18
N ALA A 207 -1.48 -9.59 -9.19
CA ALA A 207 -1.53 -11.05 -9.08
C ALA A 207 -2.36 -11.69 -10.20
N VAL A 208 -3.38 -11.00 -10.73
CA VAL A 208 -4.33 -11.54 -11.72
C VAL A 208 -3.65 -12.11 -12.97
N PRO A 209 -2.80 -11.38 -13.71
CA PRO A 209 -2.13 -11.92 -14.89
C PRO A 209 -1.17 -13.07 -14.54
N LEU A 210 -0.58 -13.07 -13.33
CA LEU A 210 0.31 -14.14 -12.86
C LEU A 210 -0.48 -15.43 -12.59
N LEU A 211 -1.63 -15.32 -11.94
CA LEU A 211 -2.54 -16.45 -11.67
C LEU A 211 -3.08 -17.06 -12.96
N ARG A 212 -3.45 -16.23 -13.94
CA ARG A 212 -3.97 -16.68 -15.24
C ARG A 212 -2.91 -17.24 -16.16
N SER A 213 -1.63 -16.94 -15.94
CA SER A 213 -0.53 -17.53 -16.71
C SER A 213 -0.14 -18.93 -16.24
N GLY A 214 -0.60 -19.36 -15.06
CA GLY A 214 -0.35 -20.68 -14.50
C GLY A 214 -1.53 -21.66 -14.63
N ALA A 215 -2.63 -21.23 -15.25
CA ALA A 215 -3.79 -22.03 -15.62
C ALA A 215 -3.73 -22.36 -17.11
#